data_AF-A0A7J9IBB4-F1
#
_entry.id   AF-A0A7J9IBB4-F1
#
_cell.length_a   1.000
_cell.length_b   1.000
_cell.length_c   1.000
_cell.angle_alpha   90.00
_cell.angle_beta   90.00
_cell.angle_gamma   90.00
#
_symmetry.space_group_name_H-M   'P 1'
#
loop_
_entity.id
_entity.type
_entity.pdbx_description
1 polymer ?
#
loop_
_entity_poly.entity_id
_entity_poly.type
_entity_poly.pdbx_seq_one_letter_code
_entity_poly.pdbx_strand_id
1 'polypeptide(L)'
;MDESWNLLRRLCNQVEYPWLVCGDFNEILYGYEKKGGLAREERRMEAFRKVLEDCSLVDVGYSGNWFTWERGNLPETNIQERLDRGVATEE
;
A
#
# COMPACT_ATOMS: atom_id res chain seq x y z
N MET A 1 3.55 12.97 -1.49
CA MET A 1 3.42 11.57 -1.95
C MET A 1 4.60 11.18 -2.81
N ASP A 2 4.89 11.94 -3.86
CA ASP A 2 6.06 11.69 -4.73
C ASP A 2 7.40 11.68 -3.96
N GLU A 3 7.58 12.54 -2.96
CA GLU A 3 8.80 12.54 -2.14
C GLU A 3 9.00 11.24 -1.34
N SER A 4 7.93 10.67 -0.77
CA SER A 4 7.97 9.41 -0.02
C SER A 4 8.30 8.23 -0.95
N TRP A 5 7.73 8.22 -2.14
CA TRP A 5 8.02 7.24 -3.19
C TRP A 5 9.46 7.34 -3.70
N ASN A 6 9.96 8.55 -3.88
CA ASN A 6 11.36 8.79 -4.24
C ASN A 6 12.32 8.45 -3.10
N LEU A 7 11.90 8.59 -1.84
CA LEU A 7 12.67 8.10 -0.70
C LEU A 7 12.75 6.57 -0.73
N LEU A 8 11.65 5.86 -0.96
CA LEU A 8 11.66 4.40 -1.02
C LEU A 8 12.61 3.88 -2.11
N ARG A 9 12.56 4.46 -3.31
CA ARG A 9 13.50 4.14 -4.40
C ARG A 9 14.95 4.39 -4.03
N ARG A 10 15.24 5.50 -3.35
CA ARG A 10 16.61 5.82 -2.89
C ARG A 10 17.09 4.80 -1.86
N LEU A 11 16.24 4.44 -0.89
CA LEU A 11 16.57 3.44 0.11
C LEU A 11 16.82 2.08 -0.54
N CYS A 12 15.98 1.66 -1.50
CA CYS A 12 16.17 0.42 -2.23
C CYS A 12 17.54 0.33 -2.91
N ASN A 13 18.01 1.43 -3.51
CA ASN A 13 19.32 1.48 -4.18
C ASN A 13 20.52 1.46 -3.22
N GLN A 14 20.29 1.59 -1.92
CA GLN A 14 21.33 1.61 -0.89
C GLN A 14 21.40 0.31 -0.07
N VAL A 15 20.46 -0.60 -0.30
CA VAL A 15 20.32 -1.85 0.47
C VAL A 15 20.91 -3.00 -0.35
N GLU A 16 21.86 -3.72 0.25
CA GLU A 16 22.53 -4.89 -0.37
C GLU A 16 21.92 -6.24 0.05
N TYR A 17 20.99 -6.25 1.01
CA TYR A 17 20.40 -7.45 1.61
C TYR A 17 18.88 -7.47 1.46
N PRO A 18 18.22 -8.63 1.56
CA PRO A 18 16.76 -8.68 1.61
C PRO A 18 16.21 -7.75 2.69
N TRP A 19 15.16 -7.01 2.37
CA TRP A 19 14.60 -6.00 3.27
C TRP A 19 13.08 -5.98 3.25
N LEU A 20 12.52 -5.50 4.36
CA LEU A 20 11.10 -5.40 4.63
C LEU A 20 10.76 -3.94 4.92
N VAL A 21 9.65 -3.49 4.34
CA VAL A 21 9.03 -2.20 4.66
C VAL A 21 7.61 -2.48 5.13
N CYS A 22 7.27 -2.01 6.33
CA CYS A 22 5.96 -2.22 6.91
C CYS A 22 5.41 -0.96 7.57
N GLY A 23 4.10 -0.78 7.49
CA GLY A 23 3.38 0.32 8.12
C GLY A 23 2.29 0.88 7.21
N ASP A 24 1.87 2.10 7.51
CA ASP A 24 0.83 2.82 6.78
C ASP A 24 1.40 3.50 5.53
N PHE A 25 0.97 3.03 4.36
CA PHE A 25 1.33 3.63 3.06
C PHE A 25 0.36 4.72 2.60
N ASN A 26 -0.79 4.87 3.27
CA ASN A 26 -1.89 5.77 2.89
C ASN A 26 -2.41 5.58 1.45
N GLU A 27 -2.13 4.42 0.84
CA GLU A 27 -2.52 4.10 -0.52
C GLU A 27 -2.86 2.61 -0.67
N ILE A 28 -3.79 2.31 -1.57
CA ILE A 28 -4.19 0.94 -1.92
C ILE A 28 -3.53 0.51 -3.24
N LEU A 29 -3.28 -0.78 -3.43
CA LEU A 29 -2.77 -1.34 -4.68
C LEU A 29 -3.87 -1.52 -5.71
N TYR A 30 -5.08 -1.90 -5.28
CA TYR A 30 -6.18 -2.24 -6.17
C TYR A 30 -7.52 -1.76 -5.63
N GLY A 31 -8.49 -1.53 -6.51
CA GLY A 31 -9.82 -1.03 -6.12
C GLY A 31 -10.56 -1.91 -5.10
N TYR A 32 -10.31 -3.23 -5.09
CA TYR A 32 -10.93 -4.16 -4.14
C TYR A 32 -10.37 -4.05 -2.71
N GLU A 33 -9.28 -3.33 -2.50
CA GLU A 33 -8.76 -2.96 -1.18
C GLU A 33 -9.51 -1.77 -0.57
N LYS A 34 -10.53 -1.24 -1.26
CA LYS A 34 -11.45 -0.22 -0.78
C LYS A 34 -12.90 -0.68 -0.86
N LYS A 35 -13.65 -0.38 0.18
CA LYS A 35 -15.11 -0.56 0.25
C LYS A 35 -15.78 0.76 0.63
N GLY A 36 -16.88 1.09 -0.05
CA GLY A 36 -17.63 2.32 0.19
C GLY A 36 -16.92 3.60 -0.29
N GLY A 37 -17.66 4.71 -0.30
CA GLY A 37 -17.16 6.01 -0.75
C GLY A 37 -16.80 6.06 -2.24
N LEU A 38 -16.03 7.08 -2.61
CA LEU A 38 -15.55 7.25 -3.99
C LEU A 38 -14.39 6.30 -4.29
N ALA A 39 -14.36 5.76 -5.52
CA ALA A 39 -13.23 4.94 -5.97
C ALA A 39 -11.90 5.72 -5.87
N ARG A 40 -10.83 5.01 -5.53
CA ARG A 40 -9.48 5.59 -5.55
C ARG A 40 -9.06 5.85 -7.00
N GLU A 41 -8.35 6.94 -7.24
CA GLU A 41 -7.84 7.29 -8.57
C GLU A 41 -6.84 6.22 -9.05
N GLU A 42 -7.08 5.64 -10.22
CA GLU A 42 -6.23 4.57 -10.78
C GLU A 42 -4.77 5.00 -10.89
N ARG A 43 -4.51 6.24 -11.32
CA ARG A 43 -3.15 6.80 -11.44
C ARG A 43 -2.37 6.75 -10.13
N ARG A 44 -3.04 6.90 -8.98
CA ARG A 44 -2.39 6.83 -7.67
C ARG A 44 -2.05 5.40 -7.28
N MET A 45 -2.96 4.46 -7.53
CA MET A 45 -2.72 3.03 -7.31
C MET A 45 -1.60 2.52 -8.24
N GLU A 46 -1.59 2.97 -9.50
CA GLU A 46 -0.55 2.66 -10.47
C GLU A 46 0.82 3.20 -10.03
N ALA A 47 0.89 4.44 -9.57
CA ALA A 47 2.12 5.01 -9.03
C ALA A 47 2.64 4.20 -7.84
N PHE A 48 1.74 3.73 -6.96
CA PHE A 48 2.14 2.91 -5.82
C PHE A 48 2.66 1.53 -6.25
N ARG A 49 1.95 0.83 -7.14
CA ARG A 49 2.42 -0.43 -7.74
C ARG A 49 3.78 -0.26 -8.42
N LYS A 50 3.97 0.84 -9.16
CA LYS A 50 5.22 1.14 -9.85
C LYS A 50 6.39 1.32 -8.89
N VAL A 51 6.17 1.98 -7.75
CA VAL A 51 7.20 2.16 -6.72
C VAL A 51 7.63 0.83 -6.11
N LEU A 52 6.67 -0.07 -5.84
CA LEU A 52 6.98 -1.41 -5.34
C LEU A 52 7.75 -2.23 -6.37
N GLU A 53 7.33 -2.19 -7.64
CA GLU A 53 8.04 -2.83 -8.76
C GLU A 53 9.47 -2.31 -8.91
N ASP A 54 9.67 -0.99 -8.90
CA ASP A 54 11.00 -0.36 -9.01
C ASP A 54 11.93 -0.80 -7.85
N CYS A 55 11.36 -1.18 -6.70
CA CYS A 55 12.10 -1.63 -5.53
C CYS A 55 12.14 -3.16 -5.38
N SER A 56 11.59 -3.92 -6.33
CA SER A 56 11.41 -5.38 -6.24
C SER A 56 10.72 -5.83 -4.95
N LEU A 57 9.77 -5.03 -4.46
CA LEU A 57 9.03 -5.28 -3.24
C LEU A 57 7.69 -5.95 -3.56
N VAL A 58 7.42 -7.09 -2.92
CA VAL A 58 6.17 -7.83 -3.03
C VAL A 58 5.39 -7.76 -1.73
N ASP A 59 4.06 -7.72 -1.82
CA ASP A 59 3.17 -7.79 -0.66
C ASP A 59 3.35 -9.13 0.06
N VAL A 60 3.72 -9.08 1.35
CA VAL A 60 3.92 -10.29 2.17
C VAL A 60 2.59 -10.96 2.56
N GLY A 61 1.47 -10.32 2.23
CA GLY A 61 0.13 -10.77 2.56
C GLY A 61 -0.42 -10.13 3.83
N TYR A 62 -1.40 -10.81 4.43
CA TYR A 62 -2.07 -10.35 5.64
C TYR A 62 -2.55 -11.54 6.45
N SER A 63 -2.82 -11.30 7.74
CA SER A 63 -3.51 -12.24 8.62
C SER A 63 -4.56 -11.48 9.42
N GLY A 64 -5.76 -12.05 9.54
CA GLY A 64 -6.88 -11.41 10.20
C GLY A 64 -7.65 -10.46 9.28
N ASN A 65 -7.85 -9.22 9.73
CA ASN A 65 -8.69 -8.25 9.01
C ASN A 65 -8.01 -7.78 7.72
N TRP A 66 -8.75 -7.86 6.61
CA TRP A 66 -8.28 -7.36 5.31
C TRP A 66 -8.16 -5.83 5.27
N PHE A 67 -9.11 -5.12 5.88
CA PHE A 67 -9.08 -3.66 5.99
C PHE A 67 -8.37 -3.24 7.27
N THR A 68 -7.52 -2.23 7.18
CA THR A 68 -6.71 -1.71 8.30
C THR A 68 -7.18 -0.34 8.77
N TRP A 69 -8.00 0.32 7.96
CA TRP A 69 -8.62 1.60 8.28
C TRP A 69 -10.13 1.57 7.99
N GLU A 70 -10.89 2.23 8.86
CA GLU A 70 -12.34 2.35 8.75
C GLU A 70 -12.84 3.73 9.20
N ARG A 71 -13.83 4.26 8.49
CA ARG A 71 -14.54 5.50 8.85
C ARG A 71 -16.02 5.40 8.55
N GLY A 72 -16.82 5.97 9.44
CA GLY A 72 -18.28 5.96 9.33
C GLY A 72 -18.89 4.75 10.03
N ASN A 73 -19.96 4.96 10.77
CA ASN A 73 -20.61 3.97 11.63
C ASN A 73 -21.95 3.46 11.07
N LEU A 74 -22.42 4.01 9.95
CA LEU A 74 -23.64 3.56 9.26
C LEU A 74 -23.27 2.84 7.96
N PRO A 75 -23.96 1.76 7.56
CA PRO A 75 -23.66 1.00 6.36
C PRO A 75 -23.51 1.86 5.09
N GLU A 76 -24.30 2.93 4.95
CA GLU A 76 -24.31 3.81 3.79
C GLU A 76 -23.10 4.77 3.75
N THR A 77 -22.49 5.02 4.91
CA THR A 77 -21.36 5.95 5.08
C THR A 77 -20.05 5.25 5.44
N ASN A 78 -20.10 3.93 5.65
CA ASN A 78 -18.97 3.13 6.05
C ASN A 78 -17.99 3.00 4.89
N ILE A 79 -16.76 3.40 5.15
CA ILE A 79 -15.64 3.33 4.24
C ILE A 79 -14.55 2.52 4.90
N GLN A 80 -14.05 1.50 4.22
CA GLN A 80 -12.96 0.66 4.69
C GLN A 80 -11.86 0.63 3.64
N GLU A 81 -10.60 0.68 4.08
CA GLU A 81 -9.42 0.66 3.22
C GLU A 81 -8.31 -0.21 3.84
N ARG A 82 -7.51 -0.88 3.00
CA ARG A 82 -6.27 -1.54 3.41
C ARG A 82 -5.10 -0.59 3.17
N LEU A 83 -4.73 0.19 4.18
CA LEU A 83 -3.68 1.20 4.09
C LEU A 83 -2.33 0.72 4.67
N ASP A 84 -2.39 -0.18 5.65
CA ASP A 84 -1.22 -0.79 6.26
C ASP A 84 -0.86 -2.09 5.54
N ARG A 85 0.43 -2.28 5.28
CA ARG A 85 0.95 -3.50 4.65
C ARG A 85 2.41 -3.72 4.99
N GLY A 86 2.85 -4.97 4.86
CA GLY A 86 4.25 -5.34 4.75
C GLY A 86 4.60 -5.62 3.30
N VAL A 87 5.75 -5.15 2.83
CA VAL A 87 6.30 -5.49 1.52
C VAL A 87 7.77 -5.85 1.66
N ALA A 88 8.22 -6.91 1.00
CA ALA A 88 9.59 -7.40 1.11
C ALA A 88 10.14 -7.81 -0.25
N THR A 89 11.46 -7.89 -0.38
CA THR A 89 12.10 -8.53 -1.54
C THR A 89 11.90 -10.05 -1.49
N GLU A 90 11.74 -10.69 -2.65
CA GLU A 90 11.78 -12.15 -2.75
C GLU A 90 13.20 -12.67 -2.41
N GLU A 91 13.29 -13.84 -1.76
CA GLU A 91 14.56 -14.52 -1.43
C GLU A 91 15.26 -15.09 -2.68
#